data_AF-Q5D197-F1
#
_entry.id   AF-Q5D197-F1
#
_cell.length_a   1.000
_cell.length_b   1.000
_cell.length_c   1.000
_cell.angle_alpha   90.00
_cell.angle_beta   90.00
_cell.angle_gamma   90.00
#
_symmetry.space_group_name_H-M   'P 1'
#
loop_
_entity.id
_entity.type
_entity.pdbx_description
1 polymer ?
#
loop_
_entity_poly.entity_id
_entity_poly.type
_entity_poly.pdbx_seq_one_letter_code
_entity_poly.pdbx_strand_id
1 'polypeptide(L)'
;SAEDKEYGVLNNSKYIPTDGNTVGYTFKGIDGLVLGANYLLAQERHKYTAAAGGGARAVAGEVYPQKISNGVQVGAKYDANNIIAGIAYGRTNYREDLTIGAADNSNKKQQVNGALSTLGYHFSDLGLLVSLDSGYAKTKNYKDKHEKRYF
;
A
#
# COMPACT_ATOMS: atom_id res chain seq x y z
N SER A 1 -7.05 11.04 13.17
CA SER A 1 -7.07 9.76 12.45
C SER A 1 -7.41 10.08 11.01
N ALA A 2 -6.56 9.72 10.04
CA ALA A 2 -6.87 9.89 8.63
C ALA A 2 -7.44 8.57 8.12
N GLU A 3 -8.73 8.55 7.77
CA GLU A 3 -9.38 7.41 7.12
C GLU A 3 -9.10 7.47 5.62
N ASP A 4 -8.52 6.40 5.08
CA ASP A 4 -8.35 6.22 3.64
C ASP A 4 -9.64 5.67 3.03
N LYS A 5 -10.03 6.16 1.85
CA LYS A 5 -11.30 5.77 1.23
C LYS A 5 -11.19 4.42 0.53
N GLU A 6 -12.18 3.56 0.76
CA GLU A 6 -12.28 2.24 0.16
C GLU A 6 -12.52 2.37 -1.36
N TYR A 7 -11.51 2.05 -2.16
CA TYR A 7 -11.58 2.09 -3.63
C TYR A 7 -12.13 0.78 -4.26
N GLY A 8 -12.72 -0.11 -3.47
CA GLY A 8 -13.33 -1.38 -3.89
C GLY A 8 -14.41 -1.85 -2.90
N VAL A 9 -15.00 -3.04 -3.12
CA VAL A 9 -15.96 -3.66 -2.17
C VAL A 9 -15.20 -4.46 -1.10
N LEU A 10 -13.96 -4.86 -1.39
CA LEU A 10 -13.06 -5.52 -0.46
C LEU A 10 -12.24 -4.53 0.36
N ASN A 11 -12.09 -4.82 1.66
CA ASN A 11 -11.31 -4.01 2.59
C ASN A 11 -9.82 -3.98 2.19
N ASN A 12 -9.34 -2.79 1.85
CA ASN A 12 -8.00 -2.54 1.32
C ASN A 12 -6.86 -2.87 2.29
N SER A 13 -7.14 -2.93 3.61
CA SER A 13 -6.17 -3.11 4.70
C SER A 13 -5.30 -4.37 4.60
N LYS A 14 -5.76 -5.38 3.87
CA LYS A 14 -5.06 -6.67 3.77
C LYS A 14 -3.97 -6.70 2.69
N TYR A 15 -3.97 -5.76 1.75
CA TYR A 15 -3.10 -5.80 0.56
C TYR A 15 -2.33 -4.51 0.32
N ILE A 16 -2.89 -3.39 0.78
CA ILE A 16 -2.26 -2.08 0.80
C ILE A 16 -2.28 -1.63 2.26
N PRO A 17 -1.15 -1.27 2.89
CA PRO A 17 -1.18 -0.75 4.25
C PRO A 17 -2.04 0.52 4.31
N THR A 18 -3.21 0.44 4.94
CA THR A 18 -4.21 1.51 5.05
C THR A 18 -4.04 2.34 6.32
N ASP A 19 -3.44 1.76 7.36
CA ASP A 19 -3.17 2.45 8.61
C ASP A 19 -1.74 3.00 8.62
N GLY A 20 -1.62 4.31 8.70
CA GLY A 20 -0.35 4.99 8.82
C GLY A 20 -0.48 6.51 8.72
N ASN A 21 0.64 7.20 8.93
CA ASN A 21 0.75 8.62 8.63
C ASN A 21 0.63 8.78 7.10
N THR A 22 -0.57 9.00 6.57
CA THR A 22 -0.80 9.14 5.12
C THR A 22 -1.18 10.58 4.77
N VAL A 23 -0.79 11.00 3.57
CA VAL A 23 -1.25 12.24 2.95
C VAL A 23 -1.83 11.89 1.59
N GLY A 24 -3.09 12.26 1.38
CA GLY A 24 -3.84 11.92 0.19
C GLY A 24 -4.38 13.14 -0.54
N TYR A 25 -4.41 13.07 -1.86
CA TYR A 25 -5.14 14.00 -2.71
C TYR A 25 -6.19 13.25 -3.51
N THR A 26 -7.41 13.76 -3.51
CA THR A 26 -8.51 13.22 -4.30
C THR A 26 -8.99 14.31 -5.25
N PHE A 27 -9.02 14.00 -6.53
CA PHE A 27 -9.52 14.88 -7.58
C PHE A 27 -10.80 14.32 -8.17
N LYS A 28 -11.86 15.11 -8.14
CA LYS A 28 -13.11 14.82 -8.85
C LYS A 28 -13.03 15.50 -10.20
N GLY A 29 -12.83 14.71 -11.26
CA GLY A 29 -12.58 15.25 -12.60
C GLY A 29 -13.87 15.57 -13.33
N ILE A 30 -14.59 14.52 -13.70
CA ILE A 30 -15.91 14.57 -14.35
C ILE A 30 -16.91 13.83 -13.49
N ASP A 31 -18.20 13.92 -13.83
CA ASP A 31 -19.24 13.16 -13.14
C ASP A 31 -18.92 11.66 -13.17
N GLY A 32 -19.04 11.05 -11.99
CA GLY A 32 -18.69 9.65 -11.76
C GLY A 32 -17.19 9.35 -11.66
N LEU A 33 -16.28 10.20 -12.13
CA LEU A 33 -14.84 9.93 -12.11
C LEU A 33 -14.11 10.61 -10.93
N VAL A 34 -13.47 9.78 -10.12
CA VAL A 34 -12.61 10.18 -9.01
C VAL A 34 -11.21 9.63 -9.22
N LEU A 35 -10.19 10.49 -9.13
CA LEU A 35 -8.78 10.11 -9.10
C LEU A 35 -8.26 10.28 -7.67
N GLY A 36 -7.40 9.38 -7.22
CA GLY A 36 -6.78 9.41 -5.91
C GLY A 36 -5.28 9.18 -6.00
N ALA A 37 -4.52 9.88 -5.17
CA ALA A 37 -3.11 9.61 -4.96
C ALA A 37 -2.77 9.77 -3.48
N ASN A 38 -2.13 8.77 -2.90
CA ASN A 38 -1.78 8.71 -1.49
C ASN A 38 -0.28 8.46 -1.31
N TYR A 39 0.32 9.19 -0.37
CA TYR A 39 1.68 8.95 0.11
C TYR A 39 1.63 8.47 1.55
N LEU A 40 2.19 7.29 1.81
CA LEU A 40 2.34 6.71 3.14
C LEU A 40 3.72 7.08 3.68
N LEU A 41 3.76 7.80 4.79
CA LEU A 41 4.98 8.07 5.54
C LEU A 41 5.38 6.86 6.38
N ALA A 42 6.64 6.86 6.84
CA ALA A 42 7.15 5.83 7.73
C ALA A 42 6.29 5.67 8.99
N GLN A 43 6.03 4.43 9.37
CA GLN A 43 5.16 4.10 10.51
C GLN A 43 5.88 4.13 11.85
N GLU A 44 7.12 3.60 11.92
CA GLU A 44 7.84 3.44 13.18
C GLU A 44 9.26 4.01 13.07
N ARG A 45 9.60 4.96 13.95
CA ARG A 45 10.93 5.57 14.05
C ARG A 45 11.48 5.46 15.46
N HIS A 46 12.80 5.31 15.57
CA HIS A 46 13.50 5.42 16.84
C HIS A 46 13.27 6.79 17.46
N LYS A 47 12.73 6.82 18.69
CA LYS A 47 12.49 8.08 19.42
C LYS A 47 13.78 8.67 20.00
N TYR A 48 14.73 7.81 20.34
CA TYR A 48 15.99 8.18 20.97
C TYR A 48 17.14 7.47 20.27
N THR A 49 18.30 8.13 20.25
CA THR A 49 19.54 7.50 19.82
C THR A 49 19.99 6.55 20.90
N ALA A 50 20.13 5.27 20.59
CA ALA A 50 20.60 4.25 21.52
C ALA A 50 21.65 3.36 20.84
N ALA A 51 22.60 2.87 21.63
CA ALA A 51 23.41 1.74 21.18
C ALA A 51 22.46 0.53 21.07
N ALA A 52 22.21 0.03 19.86
CA ALA A 52 21.53 -1.26 19.75
C ALA A 52 22.54 -2.35 20.14
N GLY A 53 22.13 -3.29 20.99
CA GLY A 53 22.97 -4.45 21.32
C GLY A 53 23.31 -5.21 20.03
N GLY A 54 24.58 -5.20 19.63
CA GLY A 54 25.04 -5.80 18.37
C GLY A 54 25.79 -4.88 17.40
N GLY A 55 26.12 -3.63 17.78
CA GLY A 55 27.04 -2.77 17.02
C GLY A 55 26.38 -1.84 15.99
N ALA A 56 25.07 -1.99 15.73
CA ALA A 56 24.30 -0.99 15.00
C ALA A 56 23.85 0.13 15.95
N ARG A 57 24.02 1.39 15.57
CA ARG A 57 23.52 2.53 16.36
C ARG A 57 22.10 2.86 15.89
N ALA A 58 21.12 2.74 16.78
CA ALA A 58 19.80 3.30 16.53
C ALA A 58 19.91 4.82 16.62
N VAL A 59 19.61 5.54 15.55
CA VAL A 59 19.64 7.02 15.52
C VAL A 59 18.22 7.54 15.72
N ALA A 60 18.03 8.59 16.51
CA ALA A 60 16.70 9.21 16.63
C ALA A 60 16.17 9.69 15.27
N GLY A 61 14.88 9.48 14.99
CA GLY A 61 14.21 9.87 13.74
C GLY A 61 14.37 8.88 12.58
N GLU A 62 15.23 7.89 12.73
CA GLU A 62 15.43 6.82 11.76
C GLU A 62 14.33 5.76 11.87
N VAL A 63 13.85 5.22 10.75
CA VAL A 63 12.83 4.15 10.70
C VAL A 63 13.39 2.86 11.32
N TYR A 64 12.58 2.03 11.96
CA TYR A 64 13.05 0.72 12.44
C TYR A 64 13.37 -0.22 11.25
N PRO A 65 14.38 -1.11 11.36
CA PRO A 65 14.60 -2.21 10.42
C PRO A 65 13.33 -3.02 10.15
N GLN A 66 13.13 -3.46 8.91
CA GLN A 66 11.97 -4.24 8.46
C GLN A 66 10.61 -3.56 8.63
N LYS A 67 10.55 -2.27 8.99
CA LYS A 67 9.32 -1.49 9.05
C LYS A 67 9.11 -0.67 7.78
N ILE A 68 7.86 -0.26 7.55
CA ILE A 68 7.49 0.55 6.38
C ILE A 68 8.24 1.89 6.45
N SER A 69 9.06 2.13 5.43
CA SER A 69 9.79 3.38 5.23
C SER A 69 8.92 4.41 4.54
N ASN A 70 8.22 4.01 3.49
CA ASN A 70 7.29 4.85 2.76
C ASN A 70 6.46 4.01 1.78
N GLY A 71 5.36 4.57 1.30
CA GLY A 71 4.58 3.99 0.20
C GLY A 71 3.94 5.05 -0.67
N VAL A 72 3.63 4.67 -1.90
CA VAL A 72 2.85 5.48 -2.83
C VAL A 72 1.70 4.64 -3.37
N GLN A 73 0.54 5.27 -3.54
CA GLN A 73 -0.63 4.62 -4.11
C GLN A 73 -1.33 5.61 -5.03
N VAL A 74 -1.86 5.12 -6.13
CA VAL A 74 -2.66 5.90 -7.07
C VAL A 74 -3.84 5.06 -7.53
N GLY A 75 -4.95 5.71 -7.84
CA GLY A 75 -6.13 5.01 -8.31
C GLY A 75 -7.13 5.92 -9.02
N ALA A 76 -8.04 5.28 -9.72
CA ALA A 76 -9.17 5.90 -10.39
C ALA A 76 -10.41 5.04 -10.15
N LYS A 77 -11.55 5.69 -9.86
CA LYS A 77 -12.86 5.06 -9.80
C LYS A 77 -13.83 5.84 -10.66
N TYR A 78 -14.51 5.13 -11.54
CA TYR A 78 -15.67 5.59 -12.29
C TYR A 78 -16.93 4.93 -11.71
N ASP A 79 -17.93 5.73 -11.40
CA ASP A 79 -19.19 5.30 -10.80
C ASP A 79 -20.31 6.20 -11.33
N ALA A 80 -20.82 5.86 -12.51
CA ALA A 80 -21.90 6.57 -13.17
C ALA A 80 -22.51 5.71 -14.29
N ASN A 81 -23.72 6.08 -14.74
CA ASN A 81 -24.43 5.40 -15.83
C ASN A 81 -24.59 3.89 -15.60
N ASN A 82 -24.90 3.52 -14.36
CA ASN A 82 -25.01 2.13 -13.90
C ASN A 82 -23.72 1.31 -13.98
N ILE A 83 -22.56 1.90 -14.27
CA ILE A 83 -21.29 1.20 -14.39
C ILE A 83 -20.37 1.65 -13.27
N ILE A 84 -19.76 0.67 -12.62
CA ILE A 84 -18.65 0.88 -11.71
C ILE A 84 -17.40 0.30 -12.37
N ALA A 85 -16.34 1.09 -12.46
CA ALA A 85 -15.03 0.62 -12.85
C ALA A 85 -13.98 1.26 -11.96
N GLY A 86 -13.07 0.47 -11.42
CA GLY A 86 -12.02 0.94 -10.52
C GLY A 86 -10.70 0.32 -10.88
N ILE A 87 -9.62 1.09 -10.76
CA ILE A 87 -8.25 0.58 -10.77
C ILE A 87 -7.45 1.27 -9.67
N ALA A 88 -6.58 0.53 -9.02
CA ALA A 88 -5.62 1.09 -8.07
C ALA A 88 -4.27 0.37 -8.19
N TYR A 89 -3.20 1.11 -7.96
CA TYR A 89 -1.84 0.59 -7.90
C TYR A 89 -1.14 1.18 -6.68
N GLY A 90 -0.40 0.33 -5.96
CA GLY A 90 0.34 0.72 -4.77
C GLY A 90 1.72 0.09 -4.73
N ARG A 91 2.68 0.82 -4.18
CA ARG A 91 4.01 0.33 -3.85
C ARG A 91 4.40 0.77 -2.46
N THR A 92 4.86 -0.18 -1.64
CA THR A 92 5.36 0.06 -0.29
C THR A 92 6.81 -0.39 -0.19
N ASN A 93 7.66 0.44 0.39
CA ASN A 93 9.07 0.15 0.65
C ASN A 93 9.30 -0.03 2.15
N TYR A 94 10.12 -1.01 2.50
CA TYR A 94 10.51 -1.33 3.87
C TYR A 94 11.97 -0.95 4.08
N ARG A 95 12.31 -0.54 5.30
CA ARG A 95 13.68 -0.28 5.67
C ARG A 95 14.47 -1.58 5.77
N GLU A 96 15.69 -1.55 5.25
CA GLU A 96 16.62 -2.66 5.33
C GLU A 96 17.08 -2.96 6.77
N ASP A 97 17.38 -4.22 7.04
CA ASP A 97 17.99 -4.64 8.29
C ASP A 97 19.50 -4.73 8.14
N LEU A 98 20.20 -3.78 8.75
CA LEU A 98 21.67 -3.68 8.73
C LEU A 98 22.35 -4.56 9.81
N THR A 99 21.58 -5.28 10.63
CA THR A 99 22.11 -6.10 11.74
C THR A 99 22.70 -7.43 11.24
N ILE A 100 22.50 -7.77 9.96
CA ILE A 100 23.13 -8.93 9.31
C ILE A 100 24.39 -8.44 8.59
N GLY A 101 25.54 -8.73 9.21
CA GLY A 101 26.84 -8.12 8.93
C GLY A 101 27.30 -8.06 7.47
N ALA A 102 28.21 -7.11 7.23
CA ALA A 102 28.84 -6.71 5.97
C ALA A 102 29.61 -7.80 5.18
N ALA A 103 29.42 -9.09 5.49
CA ALA A 103 30.01 -10.21 4.77
C ALA A 103 29.09 -10.80 3.68
N ASP A 104 27.82 -10.40 3.67
CA ASP A 104 26.84 -10.87 2.70
C ASP A 104 26.25 -9.65 2.01
N ASN A 105 26.35 -9.55 0.68
CA ASN A 105 25.88 -8.43 -0.16
C ASN A 105 24.34 -8.29 -0.15
N SER A 106 23.75 -8.21 1.04
CA SER A 106 22.35 -8.41 1.38
C SER A 106 21.67 -7.14 1.90
N ASN A 107 22.29 -5.97 1.70
CA ASN A 107 21.69 -4.63 1.75
C ASN A 107 20.64 -4.46 0.65
N LYS A 108 19.54 -5.22 0.71
CA LYS A 108 18.54 -5.26 -0.37
C LYS A 108 17.16 -4.92 0.19
N LYS A 109 16.71 -3.72 -0.18
CA LYS A 109 15.42 -3.11 0.19
C LYS A 109 14.25 -4.04 -0.15
N GLN A 110 13.40 -4.32 0.85
CA GLN A 110 12.14 -5.06 0.65
C GLN A 110 11.06 -4.13 0.10
N GLN A 111 10.32 -4.62 -0.90
CA GLN A 111 9.29 -3.85 -1.59
C GLN A 111 8.09 -4.71 -1.93
N VAL A 112 6.89 -4.20 -1.64
CA VAL A 112 5.61 -4.81 -1.99
C VAL A 112 4.96 -3.95 -3.06
N ASN A 113 4.52 -4.57 -4.15
CA ASN A 113 3.76 -3.90 -5.22
C ASN A 113 2.40 -4.58 -5.32
N GLY A 114 1.33 -3.80 -5.37
CA GLY A 114 -0.04 -4.26 -5.50
C GLY A 114 -0.77 -3.54 -6.63
N ALA A 115 -1.64 -4.24 -7.32
CA ALA A 115 -2.60 -3.69 -8.27
C ALA A 115 -3.98 -4.29 -8.00
N LEU A 116 -5.02 -3.48 -8.09
CA LEU A 116 -6.41 -3.85 -7.89
C LEU A 116 -7.23 -3.33 -9.07
N SER A 117 -8.26 -4.08 -9.46
CA SER A 117 -9.28 -3.60 -10.38
C SER A 117 -10.66 -4.11 -10.00
N THR A 118 -11.65 -3.28 -10.26
CA THR A 118 -13.06 -3.55 -9.98
C THR A 118 -13.87 -3.25 -11.22
N LEU A 119 -14.84 -4.11 -11.54
CA LEU A 119 -15.83 -3.90 -12.58
C LEU A 119 -17.20 -4.30 -12.05
N GLY A 120 -18.20 -3.43 -12.18
CA GLY A 120 -19.54 -3.69 -11.68
C GLY A 120 -20.64 -2.96 -12.44
N TYR A 121 -21.86 -3.40 -12.20
CA TYR A 121 -23.07 -2.88 -12.82
C TYR A 121 -24.22 -2.73 -11.82
N HIS A 122 -24.94 -1.62 -11.91
CA HIS A 122 -26.16 -1.35 -11.16
C HIS A 122 -27.41 -1.66 -12.01
N PHE A 123 -28.14 -2.68 -11.60
CA PHE A 123 -29.46 -2.97 -12.12
C PHE A 123 -30.48 -2.10 -11.39
N SER A 124 -30.70 -0.89 -11.93
CA SER A 124 -31.63 0.11 -11.38
C SER A 124 -33.04 -0.46 -11.16
N ASP A 125 -33.51 -1.32 -12.07
CA ASP A 125 -34.86 -1.91 -12.00
C ASP A 125 -35.03 -2.90 -10.85
N LEU A 126 -33.93 -3.47 -10.34
CA LEU A 126 -33.90 -4.48 -9.30
C LEU A 126 -33.27 -3.96 -7.99
N GLY A 127 -32.75 -2.72 -7.99
CA GLY A 127 -31.94 -2.17 -6.89
C GLY A 127 -30.67 -2.99 -6.60
N LEU A 128 -30.19 -3.77 -7.57
CA LEU A 128 -29.13 -4.76 -7.39
C LEU A 128 -27.80 -4.25 -7.96
N LEU A 129 -26.71 -4.41 -7.21
CA LEU A 129 -25.34 -4.21 -7.70
C LEU A 129 -24.67 -5.58 -7.85
N VAL A 130 -24.05 -5.81 -9.00
CA VAL A 130 -23.16 -6.95 -9.22
C VAL A 130 -21.77 -6.40 -9.57
N SER A 131 -20.74 -6.80 -8.82
CA SER A 131 -19.37 -6.41 -9.09
C SER A 131 -18.40 -7.57 -8.95
N LEU A 132 -17.30 -7.47 -9.69
CA LEU A 132 -16.16 -8.35 -9.64
C LEU A 132 -14.93 -7.52 -9.28
N ASP A 133 -14.29 -7.89 -8.18
CA ASP A 133 -13.01 -7.34 -7.76
C ASP A 133 -11.90 -8.35 -8.10
N SER A 134 -10.76 -7.85 -8.57
CA SER A 134 -9.57 -8.66 -8.80
C SER A 134 -8.31 -7.94 -8.35
N GLY A 135 -7.35 -8.70 -7.86
CA GLY A 135 -6.13 -8.15 -7.27
C GLY A 135 -4.89 -8.97 -7.54
N TYR A 136 -3.76 -8.27 -7.64
CA TYR A 136 -2.44 -8.85 -7.73
C TYR A 136 -1.48 -8.16 -6.76
N ALA A 137 -0.78 -8.94 -5.93
CA ALA A 137 0.30 -8.42 -5.10
C ALA A 137 1.56 -9.26 -5.27
N LYS A 138 2.71 -8.58 -5.33
CA LYS A 138 4.04 -9.18 -5.40
C LYS A 138 4.96 -8.57 -4.36
N THR A 139 5.45 -9.44 -3.48
CA THR A 139 6.53 -9.09 -2.55
C THR A 139 7.88 -9.45 -3.19
N LYS A 140 8.78 -8.48 -3.24
CA LYS A 140 10.20 -8.72 -3.55
C LYS A 140 10.96 -8.78 -2.22
N ASN A 141 11.18 -10.01 -1.76
CA ASN A 141 12.10 -10.36 -0.67
C ASN A 141 13.32 -11.06 -1.29
N TYR A 142 14.53 -10.77 -0.82
CA TYR A 142 15.72 -11.51 -1.25
C TYR A 142 15.98 -12.76 -0.39
N LYS A 143 15.54 -12.77 0.88
CA LYS A 143 15.74 -13.92 1.79
C LYS A 143 14.57 -14.90 1.87
N ASP A 144 13.35 -14.45 1.55
CA ASP A 144 12.16 -15.31 1.50
C ASP A 144 11.57 -15.40 0.10
N LYS A 145 10.83 -16.50 -0.12
CA LYS A 145 10.19 -16.84 -1.40
C LYS A 145 9.44 -15.63 -1.97
N HIS A 146 9.62 -15.38 -3.26
CA HIS A 146 8.79 -14.42 -3.98
C HIS A 146 7.32 -14.83 -3.85
N GLU A 147 6.57 -14.12 -3.02
CA GLU A 147 5.17 -14.41 -2.81
C GLU A 147 4.34 -13.60 -3.80
N LYS A 148 3.58 -14.32 -4.62
CA LYS A 148 2.56 -13.78 -5.51
C LYS A 148 1.22 -14.11 -4.90
N ARG A 149 0.37 -13.11 -4.74
CA ARG A 149 -0.98 -13.30 -4.22
C ARG A 149 -1.97 -12.75 -5.25
N TYR A 150 -3.01 -13.54 -5.49
CA TYR A 150 -4.12 -13.23 -6.38
C TYR A 150 -5.38 -13.18 -5.52
N PHE A 151 -6.26 -12.23 -5.82
CA PHE A 151 -7.53 -12.02 -5.12
C PHE A 151 -8.63 -11.83 -6.14
#